data_AF-A0A1F0Q0X2-F1
#
_entry.id   AF-A0A1F0Q0X2-F1
#
_cell.length_a   1.000
_cell.length_b   1.000
_cell.length_c   1.000
_cell.angle_alpha   90.00
_cell.angle_beta   90.00
_cell.angle_gamma   90.00
#
_symmetry.space_group_name_H-M   'P 1'
#
loop_
_entity.id
_entity.type
_entity.pdbx_description
1 polymer ?
#
loop_
_entity_poly.entity_id
_entity_poly.type
_entity_poly.pdbx_seq_one_letter_code
_entity_poly.pdbx_strand_id
1 'polypeptide(L)'
;MTTINNLAETLHYMLDMDTDAAEDALRTYITQLEELEGRDIDEDELRDDDADFLIGAVKSARNAGDLGQRQLATLEEAAADYQDAADTADALRSERDKAIRAAIAAGASQASVARAAGVSKQAISKMVQR
;
A
#
# COMPACT_ATOMS: atom_id res chain seq x y z
N MET A 1 0.98 18.47 -27.03
CA MET A 1 0.59 18.62 -25.61
C MET A 1 -0.14 17.37 -25.17
N THR A 2 0.19 16.87 -23.98
CA THR A 2 -0.32 15.61 -23.41
C THR A 2 -0.59 15.78 -21.91
N THR A 3 -1.16 14.77 -21.27
CA THR A 3 -1.36 14.73 -19.81
C THR A 3 -0.38 13.73 -19.18
N ILE A 4 -0.19 13.82 -17.87
CA ILE A 4 0.59 12.85 -17.10
C ILE A 4 -0.01 11.45 -17.22
N ASN A 5 -1.35 11.32 -17.21
CA ASN A 5 -2.04 10.03 -17.33
C ASN A 5 -1.76 9.38 -18.69
N ASN A 6 -1.84 10.15 -19.79
CA ASN A 6 -1.52 9.63 -21.12
C ASN A 6 -0.03 9.23 -21.23
N LEU A 7 0.85 9.95 -20.54
CA LEU A 7 2.28 9.65 -20.50
C LEU A 7 2.58 8.39 -19.67
N ALA A 8 1.87 8.22 -18.55
CA ALA A 8 1.92 7.01 -17.72
C ALA A 8 1.41 5.80 -18.49
N GLU A 9 0.29 5.89 -19.21
CA GLU A 9 -0.20 4.84 -20.11
C GLU A 9 0.83 4.51 -21.21
N THR A 10 1.47 5.53 -21.78
CA THR A 10 2.52 5.34 -22.78
C THR A 10 3.70 4.56 -22.20
N LEU A 11 4.13 4.88 -20.98
CA LEU A 11 5.18 4.16 -20.27
C LEU A 11 4.75 2.74 -19.88
N HIS A 12 3.48 2.54 -19.49
CA HIS A 12 2.89 1.23 -19.25
C HIS A 12 3.04 0.34 -20.48
N TYR A 13 2.54 0.76 -21.63
CA TYR A 13 2.62 -0.06 -22.86
C TYR A 13 4.06 -0.26 -23.35
N MET A 14 4.93 0.72 -23.15
CA MET A 14 6.29 0.68 -23.68
C MET A 14 7.27 -0.09 -22.78
N LEU A 15 7.07 -0.06 -21.46
CA LEU A 15 8.00 -0.60 -20.47
C LEU A 15 7.38 -1.67 -19.58
N ASP A 16 6.10 -1.99 -19.76
CA ASP A 16 5.33 -2.92 -18.92
C ASP A 16 5.36 -2.51 -17.43
N MET A 17 5.36 -1.19 -17.20
CA MET A 17 5.28 -0.60 -15.86
C MET A 17 3.83 -0.48 -15.42
N ASP A 18 3.55 -0.68 -14.15
CA ASP A 18 2.24 -0.31 -13.59
C ASP A 18 1.98 1.20 -13.81
N THR A 19 0.75 1.57 -14.16
CA THR A 19 0.40 2.95 -14.53
C THR A 19 0.56 3.91 -13.35
N ASP A 20 0.17 3.48 -12.14
CA ASP A 20 0.31 4.32 -10.94
C ASP A 20 1.80 4.51 -10.60
N ALA A 21 2.59 3.43 -10.72
CA ALA A 21 4.04 3.51 -10.53
C ALA A 21 4.73 4.38 -11.59
N ALA A 22 4.21 4.42 -12.82
CA ALA A 22 4.70 5.30 -13.87
C ALA A 22 4.34 6.77 -13.58
N GLU A 23 3.13 7.05 -13.12
CA GLU A 23 2.68 8.39 -12.70
C GLU A 23 3.52 8.92 -11.53
N ASP A 24 3.76 8.11 -10.50
CA ASP A 24 4.60 8.49 -9.36
C ASP A 24 6.05 8.79 -9.78
N ALA A 25 6.60 7.97 -10.70
CA ALA A 25 7.93 8.21 -11.25
C ALA A 25 7.96 9.52 -12.07
N LEU A 26 6.95 9.77 -12.90
CA LEU A 26 6.81 11.00 -13.68
C LEU A 26 6.72 12.23 -12.77
N ARG A 27 5.88 12.21 -11.73
CA ARG A 27 5.77 13.29 -10.74
C ARG A 27 7.11 13.59 -10.07
N THR A 28 7.85 12.55 -9.70
CA THR A 28 9.19 12.71 -9.13
C THR A 28 10.11 13.49 -10.06
N TYR A 29 10.08 13.20 -11.37
CA TYR A 29 10.90 13.90 -12.36
C TYR A 29 10.36 15.28 -12.73
N ILE A 30 9.05 15.50 -12.68
CA ILE A 30 8.42 16.81 -12.81
C ILE A 30 8.95 17.73 -11.71
N THR A 31 8.86 17.34 -10.44
CA THR A 31 9.36 18.16 -9.32
C THR A 31 10.85 18.50 -9.48
N GLN A 32 11.69 17.54 -9.91
CA GLN A 32 13.10 17.81 -10.17
C GLN A 32 13.32 18.80 -11.32
N LEU A 33 12.50 18.73 -12.36
CA LEU A 33 12.57 19.63 -13.51
C LEU A 33 12.11 21.04 -13.13
N GLU A 34 11.04 21.17 -12.33
CA GLU A 34 10.56 22.45 -11.78
C GLU A 34 11.62 23.11 -10.89
N GLU A 35 12.25 22.34 -10.00
CA GLU A 35 13.34 22.82 -9.15
C GLU A 35 14.55 23.31 -9.95
N LEU A 36 14.89 22.60 -11.04
CA LEU A 36 16.02 22.94 -11.90
C LEU A 36 15.75 24.19 -12.76
N GLU A 37 14.53 24.32 -13.29
CA GLU A 37 14.18 25.35 -14.26
C GLU A 37 13.46 26.56 -13.65
N GLY A 38 13.02 26.45 -12.38
CA GLY A 38 12.32 27.52 -11.67
C GLY A 38 10.97 27.88 -12.28
N ARG A 39 10.28 26.90 -12.85
CA ARG A 39 8.93 27.05 -13.42
C ARG A 39 8.05 25.91 -12.94
N ASP A 40 6.75 26.15 -12.92
CA ASP A 40 5.75 25.12 -12.63
C ASP A 40 5.35 24.38 -13.92
N ILE A 41 5.07 23.09 -13.80
CA ILE A 41 4.62 22.20 -14.87
C ILE A 41 3.18 21.79 -14.58
N ASP A 42 2.28 22.05 -15.53
CA ASP A 42 0.90 21.58 -15.47
C ASP A 42 0.82 20.12 -15.91
N GLU A 43 0.49 19.22 -14.98
CA GLU A 43 0.33 17.77 -15.23
C GLU A 43 -0.77 17.46 -16.27
N ASP A 44 -1.75 18.36 -16.45
CA ASP A 44 -2.83 18.22 -17.42
C ASP A 44 -2.49 18.85 -18.78
N GLU A 45 -1.40 19.60 -18.89
CA GLU A 45 -0.97 20.26 -20.13
C GLU A 45 0.56 20.24 -20.30
N LEU A 46 1.12 19.03 -20.37
CA LEU A 46 2.54 18.81 -20.61
C LEU A 46 2.92 19.23 -22.03
N ARG A 47 3.96 20.06 -22.13
CA ARG A 47 4.59 20.44 -23.40
C ARG A 47 5.35 19.24 -23.96
N ASP A 48 5.48 19.17 -25.28
CA ASP A 48 6.07 18.00 -25.95
C ASP A 48 7.54 17.78 -25.53
N ASP A 49 8.31 18.86 -25.36
CA ASP A 49 9.70 18.79 -24.88
C ASP A 49 9.79 18.23 -23.44
N ASP A 50 8.85 18.62 -22.57
CA ASP A 50 8.79 18.13 -21.18
C ASP A 50 8.42 16.64 -21.16
N ALA A 51 7.45 16.24 -21.98
CA ALA A 51 7.03 14.85 -22.10
C ALA A 51 8.15 13.94 -22.64
N ASP A 52 8.89 14.38 -23.66
CA ASP A 52 10.03 13.63 -24.21
C ASP A 52 11.16 13.47 -23.18
N PHE A 53 11.46 14.54 -22.44
CA PHE A 53 12.43 14.49 -21.35
C PHE A 53 12.02 13.50 -20.26
N LEU A 54 10.76 13.59 -19.80
CA LEU A 54 10.22 12.73 -18.74
C LEU A 54 10.24 11.25 -19.14
N ILE A 55 9.83 10.91 -20.37
CA ILE A 55 9.94 9.54 -20.90
C ILE A 55 11.41 9.07 -20.88
N GLY A 56 12.34 9.94 -21.31
CA GLY A 56 13.77 9.65 -21.32
C GLY A 56 14.32 9.37 -19.92
N ALA A 57 13.95 10.20 -18.95
CA ALA A 57 14.36 10.08 -17.55
C ALA A 57 13.87 8.75 -16.94
N VAL A 58 12.60 8.41 -17.11
CA VAL A 58 12.02 7.16 -16.60
C VAL A 58 12.69 5.93 -17.24
N LYS A 59 12.93 5.95 -18.56
CA LYS A 59 13.66 4.87 -19.24
C LYS A 59 15.07 4.69 -18.70
N SER A 60 15.79 5.78 -18.50
CA SER A 60 17.16 5.75 -17.97
C SER A 60 17.18 5.18 -16.56
N ALA A 61 16.29 5.64 -15.69
CA ALA A 61 16.17 5.17 -14.32
C ALA A 61 15.78 3.69 -14.22
N ARG A 62 14.88 3.23 -15.09
CA ARG A 62 14.54 1.81 -15.21
C ARG A 62 15.76 0.98 -15.58
N ASN A 63 16.52 1.40 -16.58
CA ASN A 63 17.70 0.69 -17.05
C ASN A 63 18.84 0.69 -16.02
N ALA A 64 18.94 1.74 -15.21
CA ALA A 64 19.88 1.82 -14.08
C ALA A 64 19.45 0.95 -12.89
N GLY A 65 18.19 0.51 -12.85
CA GLY A 65 17.62 -0.29 -11.76
C GLY A 65 17.06 0.55 -10.60
N ASP A 66 17.09 1.88 -10.70
CA ASP A 66 16.66 2.79 -9.64
C ASP A 66 15.18 2.62 -9.30
N LEU A 67 14.33 2.48 -10.33
CA LEU A 67 12.89 2.25 -10.12
C LEU A 67 12.62 0.91 -9.42
N GLY A 68 13.39 -0.12 -9.77
CA GLY A 68 13.31 -1.42 -9.10
C GLY A 68 13.71 -1.33 -7.63
N GLN A 69 14.77 -0.59 -7.30
CA GLN A 69 15.20 -0.38 -5.92
C GLN A 69 14.14 0.39 -5.10
N ARG A 70 13.53 1.43 -5.68
CA ARG A 70 12.43 2.16 -5.03
C ARG A 70 11.24 1.26 -4.73
N GLN A 71 10.80 0.48 -5.71
CA GLN A 71 9.67 -0.45 -5.54
C GLN A 71 9.98 -1.55 -4.51
N LEU A 72 11.22 -2.03 -4.45
CA LEU A 72 11.66 -2.97 -3.42
C LEU A 72 11.63 -2.34 -2.03
N ALA A 73 12.08 -1.10 -1.87
CA ALA A 73 12.00 -0.39 -0.59
C ALA A 73 10.55 -0.21 -0.12
N THR A 74 9.64 0.18 -1.02
CA THR A 74 8.19 0.25 -0.71
C THR A 74 7.63 -1.12 -0.31
N LEU A 75 8.02 -2.20 -1.00
CA LEU A 75 7.60 -3.56 -0.65
C LEU A 75 8.12 -3.98 0.72
N GLU A 76 9.38 -3.67 1.05
CA GLU A 76 10.00 -3.98 2.33
C GLU A 76 9.27 -3.26 3.48
N GLU A 77 8.93 -1.98 3.31
CA GLU A 77 8.14 -1.20 4.27
C GLU A 77 6.74 -1.79 4.45
N ALA A 78 6.02 -2.06 3.35
CA ALA A 78 4.69 -2.66 3.41
C ALA A 78 4.69 -4.06 4.05
N ALA A 79 5.76 -4.84 3.83
CA ALA A 79 5.92 -6.15 4.47
C ALA A 79 6.15 -6.03 5.97
N ALA A 80 6.93 -5.03 6.42
CA ALA A 80 7.14 -4.75 7.83
C ALA A 80 5.82 -4.31 8.50
N ASP A 81 5.10 -3.36 7.90
CA ASP A 81 3.79 -2.89 8.39
C ASP A 81 2.78 -4.04 8.48
N TYR A 82 2.75 -4.91 7.49
CA TYR A 82 1.90 -6.10 7.50
C TYR A 82 2.24 -7.02 8.68
N GLN A 83 3.53 -7.29 8.90
CA GLN A 83 3.98 -8.16 9.98
C GLN A 83 3.63 -7.57 11.35
N ASP A 84 3.86 -6.28 11.54
CA ASP A 84 3.52 -5.57 12.78
C ASP A 84 2.00 -5.59 13.05
N ALA A 85 1.19 -5.37 12.01
CA ALA A 85 -0.26 -5.47 12.09
C ALA A 85 -0.73 -6.90 12.39
N ALA A 86 -0.10 -7.92 11.81
CA ALA A 86 -0.40 -9.32 12.05
C ALA A 86 -0.08 -9.71 13.51
N ASP A 87 1.08 -9.33 14.02
CA ASP A 87 1.49 -9.58 15.40
C ASP A 87 0.55 -8.87 16.40
N THR A 88 0.16 -7.63 16.09
CA THR A 88 -0.83 -6.88 16.86
C THR A 88 -2.19 -7.58 16.87
N ALA A 89 -2.65 -8.06 15.71
CA ALA A 89 -3.93 -8.76 15.60
C ALA A 89 -3.92 -10.07 16.42
N ASP A 90 -2.81 -10.81 16.42
CA ASP A 90 -2.64 -12.03 17.20
C ASP A 90 -2.60 -11.76 18.71
N ALA A 91 -1.93 -10.69 19.14
CA ALA A 91 -1.93 -10.24 20.53
C ALA A 91 -3.36 -9.89 21.00
N LEU A 92 -4.08 -9.05 20.25
CA LEU A 92 -5.47 -8.67 20.54
C LEU A 92 -6.41 -9.88 20.53
N ARG A 93 -6.19 -10.84 19.63
CA ARG A 93 -6.95 -12.09 19.61
C ARG A 93 -6.72 -12.91 20.88
N SER A 94 -5.48 -13.01 21.34
CA SER A 94 -5.14 -13.69 22.60
C SER A 94 -5.81 -13.02 23.81
N GLU A 95 -5.78 -11.68 23.87
CA GLU A 95 -6.46 -10.91 24.91
C GLU A 95 -7.97 -11.12 24.90
N ARG A 96 -8.61 -11.06 23.72
CA ARG A 96 -10.03 -11.36 23.55
C ARG A 96 -10.35 -12.77 24.05
N ASP A 97 -9.54 -13.76 23.66
CA ASP A 97 -9.77 -15.15 24.04
C ASP A 97 -9.60 -15.37 25.55
N LYS A 98 -8.66 -14.66 26.19
CA LYS A 98 -8.52 -14.61 27.66
C LYS A 98 -9.76 -13.98 28.32
N ALA A 99 -10.24 -12.86 27.80
CA ALA A 99 -11.44 -12.18 28.31
C ALA A 99 -12.70 -13.05 28.16
N ILE A 100 -12.84 -13.76 27.05
CA ILE A 100 -13.91 -14.75 26.82
C ILE A 100 -13.89 -15.80 27.93
N ARG A 101 -12.73 -16.42 28.19
CA ARG A 101 -12.61 -17.45 29.25
C ARG A 101 -12.93 -16.88 30.63
N ALA A 102 -12.44 -15.69 30.94
CA ALA A 102 -12.72 -15.03 32.21
C ALA A 102 -14.22 -14.74 32.40
N ALA A 103 -14.90 -14.26 31.36
CA ALA A 103 -16.34 -13.99 31.41
C ALA A 103 -17.16 -15.28 31.63
N ILE A 104 -16.80 -16.37 30.94
CA ILE A 104 -17.45 -17.68 31.14
C ILE A 104 -17.20 -18.19 32.57
N ALA A 105 -15.97 -18.10 33.07
CA ALA A 105 -15.62 -18.51 34.43
C ALA A 105 -16.38 -17.68 35.50
N ALA A 106 -16.66 -16.42 35.21
CA ALA A 106 -17.49 -15.55 36.05
C ALA A 106 -19.01 -15.83 35.93
N GLY A 107 -19.43 -16.82 35.13
CA GLY A 107 -20.82 -17.26 35.01
C GLY A 107 -21.60 -16.63 33.86
N ALA A 108 -20.97 -15.87 32.96
CA ALA A 108 -21.65 -15.34 31.78
C ALA A 108 -22.10 -16.49 30.86
N SER A 109 -23.27 -16.33 30.24
CA SER A 109 -23.75 -17.32 29.26
C SER A 109 -22.91 -17.29 27.99
N GLN A 110 -22.66 -18.46 27.38
CA GLN A 110 -21.96 -18.55 26.10
C GLN A 110 -22.62 -17.72 24.99
N ALA A 111 -23.95 -17.57 25.03
CA ALA A 111 -24.67 -16.76 24.04
C ALA A 111 -24.39 -15.26 24.21
N SER A 112 -24.34 -14.77 25.45
CA SER A 112 -24.00 -13.37 25.75
C SER A 112 -22.55 -13.06 25.38
N VAL A 113 -21.63 -13.97 25.72
CA VAL A 113 -20.20 -13.82 25.40
C VAL A 113 -19.96 -13.85 23.88
N ALA A 114 -20.59 -14.77 23.15
CA ALA A 114 -20.54 -14.82 21.68
C ALA A 114 -20.99 -13.50 21.05
N ARG A 115 -22.11 -12.94 21.52
CA ARG A 115 -22.63 -11.65 21.05
C ARG A 115 -21.67 -10.50 21.32
N ALA A 116 -21.12 -10.42 22.54
CA ALA A 116 -20.20 -9.36 22.94
C ALA A 116 -18.85 -9.43 22.21
N ALA A 117 -18.34 -10.64 21.98
CA ALA A 117 -17.05 -10.86 21.33
C ALA A 117 -17.12 -10.89 19.79
N GLY A 118 -18.32 -10.80 19.21
CA GLY A 118 -18.51 -10.83 17.75
C GLY A 118 -18.15 -12.18 17.10
N VAL A 119 -18.23 -13.29 17.86
CA VAL A 119 -17.90 -14.64 17.36
C VAL A 119 -19.09 -15.58 17.48
N SER A 120 -19.06 -16.69 16.74
CA SER A 120 -20.14 -17.67 16.80
C SER A 120 -20.17 -18.39 18.15
N LYS A 121 -21.37 -18.78 18.61
CA LYS A 121 -21.53 -19.60 19.82
C LYS A 121 -20.77 -20.93 19.74
N GLN A 122 -20.64 -21.49 18.52
CA GLN A 122 -19.86 -22.71 18.27
C GLN A 122 -18.36 -22.49 18.50
N ALA A 123 -17.81 -21.32 18.13
CA ALA A 123 -16.42 -20.97 18.41
C ALA A 123 -16.15 -20.90 19.92
N ILE A 124 -17.06 -20.28 20.68
CA ILE A 124 -17.00 -20.26 22.15
C ILE A 124 -17.03 -21.67 22.71
N SER A 125 -17.96 -22.53 22.24
CA SER A 125 -18.06 -23.92 22.70
C SER A 125 -16.75 -24.69 22.50
N LYS A 126 -16.09 -24.55 21.33
CA LYS A 126 -14.79 -25.18 21.06
C LYS A 126 -13.67 -24.66 21.95
N MET A 127 -13.69 -23.37 22.31
CA MET A 127 -12.68 -22.77 23.19
C MET A 127 -12.79 -23.21 24.64
N VAL A 128 -14.00 -23.55 25.10
CA VAL A 128 -14.28 -23.99 26.48
C VAL A 128 -14.10 -25.51 26.65
N GLN A 129 -14.20 -26.28 25.57
CA GLN A 129 -13.97 -27.73 25.57
C GLN A 129 -12.48 -28.13 25.52
N ARG A 130 -11.59 -27.18 25.24
CA ARG A 130 -10.12 -27.35 25.26
C ARG A 130 -9.56 -26.88 26.58
#